data_AF-A0A1A8S728-F1
#
_entry.id   AF-A0A1A8S728-F1
#
_cell.length_a   1.000
_cell.length_b   1.000
_cell.length_c   1.000
_cell.angle_alpha   90.00
_cell.angle_beta   90.00
_cell.angle_gamma   90.00
#
_symmetry.space_group_name_H-M   'P 1'
#
loop_
_entity.id
_entity.type
_entity.pdbx_description
1 polymer ?
#
loop_
_entity_poly.entity_id
_entity_poly.type
_entity_poly.pdbx_seq_one_letter_code
_entity_poly.pdbx_strand_id
1 'polypeptide(L)'
;MTSLAEILEAPSREVIEGCRKSVLEELAAHLGLRGARAMLKQDLRTAVIQEMERCGLIPPAISETDLLQVVEHSEESEPAEPPGDSPSEMPTTPEERKIIPRPVTLPRYEPPSPTSALSSLEAARLQVRLARVKYEAQERARQQDISLELKRLELEAETKLRLRRMELDHELQMLRENTSTSGVEVRSADTIRTYSPPDADRREVEPPADERNPDATDRRKFDVGKCIALVPTFRETEVDSFFSAFERLAAALDWPREVWSLVLQCKLSGKAQEVMASLSIHDSMDYEKVKSVVLNSYELIQWSLILQ
;
A
#
# COMPACT_ATOMS: atom_id res chain seq x y z
N MET A 1 10.19 -37.94 -7.60
CA MET A 1 9.09 -37.52 -6.73
C MET A 1 9.51 -37.97 -5.35
N THR A 2 9.79 -37.04 -4.43
CA THR A 2 10.22 -37.39 -3.07
C THR A 2 9.06 -38.03 -2.33
N SER A 3 9.31 -39.17 -1.70
CA SER A 3 8.30 -39.89 -0.93
C SER A 3 8.28 -39.40 0.52
N LEU A 4 7.16 -39.55 1.25
CA LEU A 4 7.05 -39.10 2.64
C LEU A 4 8.13 -39.68 3.56
N ALA A 5 8.50 -40.95 3.35
CA ALA A 5 9.54 -41.62 4.13
C ALA A 5 10.93 -40.99 3.94
N GLU A 6 11.25 -40.59 2.71
CA GLU A 6 12.53 -39.95 2.35
C GLU A 6 12.69 -38.56 3.00
N ILE A 7 11.57 -37.86 3.21
CA ILE A 7 11.56 -36.52 3.84
C ILE A 7 11.70 -36.62 5.36
N LEU A 8 11.17 -37.68 5.98
CA LEU A 8 11.33 -37.91 7.41
C LEU A 8 12.72 -38.47 7.76
N GLU A 9 13.38 -39.15 6.83
CA GLU A 9 14.75 -39.67 7.00
C GLU A 9 15.81 -38.57 6.89
N ALA A 10 15.63 -37.61 5.99
CA ALA A 10 16.50 -36.44 5.83
C ALA A 10 15.70 -35.14 5.67
N PRO A 11 15.11 -34.61 6.76
CA PRO A 11 14.33 -33.38 6.72
C PRO A 11 15.24 -32.19 6.38
N SER A 12 15.05 -31.59 5.21
CA SER A 12 15.73 -30.37 4.80
C SER A 12 14.74 -29.37 4.23
N ARG A 13 15.05 -28.08 4.41
CA ARG A 13 14.18 -26.99 3.97
C ARG A 13 13.94 -27.10 2.47
N GLU A 14 15.01 -27.29 1.68
CA GLU A 14 15.00 -27.42 0.22
C GLU A 14 14.13 -28.58 -0.29
N VAL A 15 14.13 -29.71 0.43
CA VAL A 15 13.31 -30.88 0.06
C VAL A 15 11.82 -30.58 0.24
N ILE A 16 11.44 -29.91 1.34
CA ILE A 16 10.05 -29.48 1.58
C ILE A 16 9.63 -28.43 0.55
N GLU A 17 10.58 -27.60 0.10
CA GLU A 17 10.32 -26.57 -0.91
C GLU A 17 9.84 -27.17 -2.25
N GLY A 18 10.47 -28.26 -2.69
CA GLY A 18 10.14 -28.96 -3.93
C GLY A 18 8.89 -29.84 -3.89
N CYS A 19 8.26 -30.02 -2.72
CA CYS A 19 7.19 -30.98 -2.55
C CYS A 19 5.87 -30.61 -3.26
N ARG A 20 5.11 -31.63 -3.66
CA ARG A 20 3.74 -31.49 -4.16
C ARG A 20 2.78 -31.25 -2.99
N LYS A 21 1.64 -30.61 -3.26
CA LYS A 21 0.64 -30.28 -2.22
C LYS A 21 0.17 -31.52 -1.45
N SER A 22 -0.05 -32.64 -2.14
CA SER A 22 -0.45 -33.90 -1.51
C SER A 22 0.56 -34.41 -0.48
N VAL A 23 1.87 -34.33 -0.78
CA VAL A 23 2.94 -34.76 0.14
C VAL A 23 3.05 -33.81 1.33
N LEU A 24 2.85 -32.51 1.12
CA LEU A 24 2.79 -31.52 2.20
C LEU A 24 1.58 -31.73 3.12
N GLU A 25 0.43 -32.15 2.57
CA GLU A 25 -0.76 -32.50 3.37
C GLU A 25 -0.53 -33.75 4.22
N GLU A 26 0.16 -34.76 3.68
CA GLU A 26 0.53 -35.97 4.40
C GLU A 26 1.57 -35.68 5.51
N LEU A 27 2.58 -34.84 5.22
CA LEU A 27 3.52 -34.35 6.23
C LEU A 27 2.82 -33.55 7.32
N ALA A 28 1.91 -32.65 6.94
CA ALA A 28 1.12 -31.88 7.89
C ALA A 28 0.23 -32.78 8.76
N ALA A 29 -0.32 -33.86 8.20
CA ALA A 29 -1.06 -34.86 8.98
C ALA A 29 -0.14 -35.63 9.95
N HIS A 30 1.08 -35.97 9.55
CA HIS A 30 2.07 -36.61 10.41
C HIS A 30 2.54 -35.69 11.56
N LEU A 31 2.65 -34.39 11.29
CA LEU A 31 3.02 -33.36 12.25
C LEU A 31 1.85 -32.85 13.11
N GLY A 32 0.62 -33.29 12.83
CA GLY A 32 -0.57 -32.90 13.60
C GLY A 32 -1.15 -31.52 13.29
N LEU A 33 -0.79 -30.91 12.14
CA LEU A 33 -1.30 -29.61 11.71
C LEU A 33 -2.77 -29.70 11.29
N ARG A 34 -3.65 -29.07 12.08
CA ARG A 34 -5.10 -29.03 11.81
C ARG A 34 -5.40 -28.03 10.68
N GLY A 35 -6.22 -28.43 9.70
CA GLY A 35 -6.66 -27.55 8.61
C GLY A 35 -5.77 -27.55 7.37
N ALA A 36 -4.72 -28.37 7.33
CA ALA A 36 -3.74 -28.45 6.24
C ALA A 36 -4.33 -28.55 4.82
N ARG A 37 -5.44 -29.28 4.65
CA ARG A 37 -6.10 -29.47 3.33
C ARG A 37 -6.72 -28.19 2.77
N ALA A 38 -7.17 -27.29 3.63
CA ALA A 38 -7.81 -26.04 3.25
C ALA A 38 -6.80 -24.92 2.90
N MET A 39 -5.52 -25.11 3.26
CA MET A 39 -4.48 -24.12 3.05
C MET A 39 -4.01 -24.10 1.59
N LEU A 40 -3.57 -22.93 1.13
CA LEU A 40 -2.86 -22.81 -0.14
C LEU A 40 -1.50 -23.52 -0.02
N LYS A 41 -0.97 -23.99 -1.15
CA LYS A 41 0.29 -24.78 -1.16
C LYS A 41 1.45 -24.04 -0.48
N GLN A 42 1.54 -22.72 -0.67
CA GLN A 42 2.57 -21.88 -0.08
C GLN A 42 2.41 -21.76 1.44
N ASP A 43 1.20 -21.49 1.92
CA ASP A 43 0.91 -21.38 3.36
C ASP A 43 1.13 -22.71 4.07
N LEU A 44 0.70 -23.80 3.44
CA LEU A 44 0.90 -25.16 3.93
C LEU A 44 2.40 -25.48 4.05
N ARG A 45 3.20 -25.10 3.06
CA ARG A 45 4.65 -25.26 3.08
C ARG A 45 5.29 -24.46 4.22
N THR A 46 4.92 -23.21 4.41
CA THR A 46 5.42 -22.38 5.52
C THR A 46 5.08 -22.99 6.87
N ALA A 47 3.83 -23.43 7.05
CA ALA A 47 3.38 -24.05 8.29
C ALA A 47 4.09 -25.38 8.58
N VAL A 48 4.31 -26.22 7.55
CA VAL A 48 5.08 -27.46 7.69
C VAL A 48 6.54 -27.17 8.07
N ILE A 49 7.19 -26.18 7.44
CA ILE A 49 8.56 -25.79 7.78
C ILE A 49 8.65 -25.30 9.22
N GLN A 50 7.75 -24.39 9.63
CA GLN A 50 7.71 -23.88 11.01
C GLN A 50 7.47 -24.98 12.04
N GLU A 51 6.58 -25.93 11.74
CA GLU A 51 6.30 -27.05 12.63
C GLU A 51 7.48 -28.02 12.71
N MET A 52 8.22 -28.22 11.62
CA MET A 52 9.44 -29.02 11.59
C MET A 52 10.60 -28.34 12.33
N GLU A 53 10.71 -27.01 12.25
CA GLU A 53 11.62 -26.21 13.09
C GLU A 53 11.25 -26.34 14.57
N ARG A 54 9.95 -26.25 14.91
CA ARG A 54 9.45 -26.43 16.29
C ARG A 54 9.73 -27.82 16.83
N CYS A 55 9.67 -28.84 15.98
CA CYS A 55 10.01 -30.23 16.33
C CYS A 55 11.53 -30.49 16.32
N GLY A 56 12.36 -29.50 15.97
CA GLY A 56 13.81 -29.62 15.92
C GLY A 56 14.35 -30.51 14.78
N LEU A 57 13.53 -30.78 13.77
CA LEU A 57 13.90 -31.62 12.62
C LEU A 57 14.72 -30.85 11.57
N ILE A 58 14.60 -29.51 11.55
CA ILE A 58 15.33 -28.64 10.63
C ILE A 58 15.86 -27.45 11.43
N PRO A 59 17.10 -26.97 11.19
CA PRO A 59 17.59 -25.75 11.80
C PRO A 59 16.64 -24.57 11.51
N PRO A 60 16.33 -23.73 12.50
CA PRO A 60 15.56 -22.52 12.25
C PRO A 60 16.27 -21.69 11.18
N ALA A 61 15.51 -21.12 10.25
CA ALA A 61 16.07 -20.14 9.33
C ALA A 61 16.76 -19.03 10.15
N ILE A 62 18.09 -19.02 10.13
CA ILE A 62 18.90 -18.04 10.85
C ILE A 62 18.53 -16.67 10.29
N SER A 63 17.69 -15.94 11.01
CA SER A 63 17.54 -14.51 10.81
C SER A 63 18.83 -13.88 11.31
N GLU A 64 19.42 -12.94 10.57
CA GLU A 64 20.71 -12.26 10.83
C GLU A 64 20.83 -11.53 12.18
N THR A 65 19.91 -11.77 13.11
CA THR A 65 19.73 -11.07 14.38
C THR A 65 20.24 -11.83 15.63
N ASP A 66 20.74 -13.06 15.51
CA ASP A 66 21.14 -13.88 16.68
C ASP A 66 22.64 -14.20 16.79
N LEU A 67 23.52 -13.45 16.10
CA LEU A 67 24.97 -13.56 16.25
C LEU A 67 25.56 -12.74 17.41
N LEU A 68 24.75 -12.28 18.37
CA LEU A 68 25.24 -11.45 19.48
C LEU A 68 24.67 -11.84 20.84
N GLN A 69 24.58 -13.13 21.14
CA GLN A 69 24.49 -13.56 22.53
C GLN A 69 25.14 -14.93 22.75
N VAL A 70 26.04 -14.95 23.73
CA VAL A 70 26.78 -16.10 24.29
C VAL A 70 28.09 -16.46 23.59
N VAL A 71 29.16 -15.70 23.88
CA VAL A 71 30.37 -16.20 24.60
C VAL A 71 30.96 -14.97 25.33
N GLU A 72 30.60 -14.76 26.59
CA GLU A 72 31.46 -15.04 27.76
C GLU A 72 32.89 -14.49 27.65
N HIS A 73 33.15 -13.55 28.57
CA HIS A 73 34.43 -13.15 29.12
C HIS A 73 35.60 -14.12 28.90
N SER A 74 36.65 -13.64 28.25
CA SER A 74 38.03 -13.86 28.68
C SER A 74 38.90 -12.73 28.16
N GLU A 75 39.63 -12.15 29.10
CA GLU A 75 40.60 -11.09 28.96
C GLU A 75 41.73 -11.51 27.99
N GLU A 76 42.38 -10.53 27.36
CA GLU A 76 43.83 -10.29 27.53
C GLU A 76 44.52 -9.70 26.27
N SER A 77 45.01 -8.48 26.46
CA SER A 77 46.25 -7.88 25.91
C SER A 77 46.35 -7.41 24.46
N GLU A 78 46.20 -6.10 24.29
CA GLU A 78 47.08 -5.29 23.44
C GLU A 78 48.45 -5.10 24.11
N PRO A 79 49.53 -4.91 23.33
CA PRO A 79 50.12 -3.56 23.36
C PRO A 79 50.76 -3.06 22.05
N ALA A 80 50.47 -1.78 21.76
CA ALA A 80 51.42 -0.70 21.47
C ALA A 80 52.15 -0.65 20.11
N GLU A 81 51.82 0.40 19.34
CA GLU A 81 52.67 1.17 18.42
C GLU A 81 53.80 1.95 19.16
N PRO A 82 54.70 2.73 18.51
CA PRO A 82 55.33 2.72 17.15
C PRO A 82 56.89 2.93 17.34
N PRO A 83 57.72 3.69 16.56
CA PRO A 83 57.64 4.34 15.23
C PRO A 83 58.93 4.19 14.36
N GLY A 84 58.97 4.83 13.16
CA GLY A 84 60.25 5.31 12.59
C GLY A 84 60.37 5.43 11.06
N ASP A 85 60.33 6.68 10.59
CA ASP A 85 61.11 7.33 9.51
C ASP A 85 61.34 6.69 8.12
N SER A 86 60.99 7.48 7.08
CA SER A 86 61.66 7.52 5.76
C SER A 86 62.84 8.53 5.84
N PRO A 87 63.95 8.43 5.06
CA PRO A 87 63.92 8.85 3.64
C PRO A 87 64.97 8.23 2.68
N SER A 88 64.73 8.43 1.36
CA SER A 88 65.65 8.57 0.20
C SER A 88 66.88 7.67 -0.02
N GLU A 89 67.08 7.20 -1.26
CA GLU A 89 68.13 7.65 -2.21
C GLU A 89 68.35 6.64 -3.38
N MET A 90 68.28 7.13 -4.62
CA MET A 90 69.12 6.69 -5.76
C MET A 90 70.41 7.54 -5.72
N PRO A 91 71.61 7.12 -6.19
CA PRO A 91 71.88 6.70 -7.58
C PRO A 91 73.11 5.76 -7.81
N THR A 92 73.30 5.20 -9.02
CA THR A 92 74.58 5.28 -9.79
C THR A 92 74.55 4.50 -11.13
N THR A 93 75.22 5.11 -12.10
CA THR A 93 75.45 4.80 -13.53
C THR A 93 76.67 3.86 -13.77
N PRO A 94 77.00 3.48 -15.03
CA PRO A 94 77.54 2.18 -15.42
C PRO A 94 79.01 2.17 -15.89
N GLU A 95 79.62 0.97 -15.95
CA GLU A 95 80.56 0.42 -16.95
C GLU A 95 81.16 -0.87 -16.33
N GLU A 96 81.56 -1.95 -17.02
CA GLU A 96 82.36 -2.05 -18.23
C GLU A 96 82.25 -3.49 -18.80
N ARG A 97 82.45 -3.62 -20.11
CA ARG A 97 82.19 -4.81 -20.92
C ARG A 97 83.30 -5.87 -20.77
N LYS A 98 82.93 -7.16 -20.70
CA LYS A 98 83.79 -8.25 -21.19
C LYS A 98 82.98 -9.20 -22.06
N ILE A 99 83.16 -9.02 -23.37
CA ILE A 99 82.52 -9.78 -24.44
C ILE A 99 83.21 -11.15 -24.52
N ILE A 100 82.49 -12.21 -24.16
CA ILE A 100 82.79 -13.58 -24.58
C ILE A 100 81.70 -13.94 -25.58
N PRO A 101 82.01 -14.32 -26.83
CA PRO A 101 80.98 -14.66 -27.81
C PRO A 101 80.35 -16.00 -27.42
N ARG A 102 79.18 -15.95 -26.77
CA ARG A 102 78.29 -17.12 -26.66
C ARG A 102 77.63 -17.36 -28.02
N PRO A 103 77.45 -18.62 -28.44
CA PRO A 103 76.82 -18.93 -29.70
C PRO A 103 75.41 -18.33 -29.74
N VAL A 104 75.07 -17.72 -30.88
CA VAL A 104 73.75 -17.14 -31.16
C VAL A 104 72.72 -18.27 -31.00
N THR A 105 72.05 -18.27 -29.85
CA THR A 105 70.81 -19.01 -29.67
C THR A 105 69.69 -18.03 -29.98
N LEU A 106 68.74 -18.47 -30.80
CA LEU A 106 67.57 -17.69 -31.18
C LEU A 106 66.93 -17.07 -29.93
N PRO A 107 66.39 -15.83 -30.01
CA PRO A 107 65.65 -15.26 -28.90
C PRO A 107 64.63 -16.29 -28.41
N ARG A 108 64.65 -16.60 -27.12
CA ARG A 108 63.57 -17.37 -26.52
C ARG A 108 62.31 -16.59 -26.81
N TYR A 109 61.50 -17.12 -27.73
CA TYR A 109 60.19 -16.60 -28.03
C TYR A 109 59.36 -16.76 -26.76
N GLU A 110 59.24 -15.68 -26.00
CA GLU A 110 58.20 -15.54 -24.99
C GLU A 110 56.97 -15.07 -25.76
N PRO A 111 55.94 -15.92 -25.91
CA PRO A 111 54.72 -15.51 -26.60
C PRO A 111 54.17 -14.27 -25.88
N PRO A 112 53.78 -13.20 -26.60
CA PRO A 112 53.09 -12.09 -25.96
C PRO A 112 51.83 -12.65 -25.33
N SER A 113 51.78 -12.65 -24.00
CA SER A 113 50.64 -13.16 -23.25
C SER A 113 49.36 -12.47 -23.75
N PRO A 114 48.37 -13.19 -24.31
CA PRO A 114 47.12 -12.61 -24.79
C PRO A 114 46.20 -12.15 -23.64
N THR A 115 46.67 -12.18 -22.39
CA THR A 115 45.87 -12.02 -21.18
C THR A 115 45.69 -10.56 -20.73
N SER A 116 46.53 -9.61 -21.15
CA SER A 116 46.40 -8.21 -20.68
C SER A 116 45.13 -7.50 -21.17
N ALA A 117 44.68 -7.76 -22.39
CA ALA A 117 43.43 -7.20 -22.92
C ALA A 117 42.18 -7.89 -22.35
N LEU A 118 42.23 -9.20 -22.13
CA LEU A 118 41.17 -9.97 -21.45
C LEU A 118 41.04 -9.56 -19.98
N SER A 119 42.15 -9.35 -19.27
CA SER A 119 42.17 -8.83 -17.91
C SER A 119 41.60 -7.41 -17.80
N SER A 120 41.88 -6.55 -18.79
CA SER A 120 41.32 -5.19 -18.87
C SER A 120 39.80 -5.20 -19.10
N LEU A 121 39.30 -6.08 -19.97
CA LEU A 121 37.87 -6.25 -20.19
C LEU A 121 37.14 -6.82 -18.96
N GLU A 122 37.76 -7.78 -18.27
CA GLU A 122 37.24 -8.34 -17.02
C GLU A 122 37.22 -7.31 -15.89
N ALA A 123 38.26 -6.48 -15.78
CA ALA A 123 38.30 -5.35 -14.84
C ALA A 123 37.18 -4.33 -15.14
N ALA A 124 36.95 -3.99 -16.41
CA ALA A 124 35.86 -3.10 -16.81
C ALA A 124 34.48 -3.69 -16.48
N ARG A 125 34.26 -4.99 -16.75
CA ARG A 125 33.01 -5.69 -16.38
C ARG A 125 32.78 -5.71 -14.88
N LEU A 126 33.84 -5.95 -14.09
CA LEU A 126 33.77 -5.93 -12.64
C LEU A 126 33.42 -4.52 -12.12
N GLN A 127 34.01 -3.47 -12.69
CA GLN A 127 33.71 -2.09 -12.34
C GLN A 127 32.26 -1.71 -12.65
N VAL A 128 31.74 -2.10 -13.82
CA VAL A 128 30.33 -1.86 -14.18
C VAL A 128 29.39 -2.55 -13.19
N ARG A 129 29.69 -3.81 -12.82
CA ARG A 129 28.89 -4.55 -11.84
C ARG A 129 28.92 -3.88 -10.46
N LEU A 130 30.09 -3.43 -10.01
CA LEU A 130 30.22 -2.72 -8.74
C LEU A 130 29.49 -1.39 -8.75
N ALA A 131 29.61 -0.61 -9.82
CA ALA A 131 28.90 0.67 -9.97
C ALA A 131 27.38 0.46 -9.93
N ARG A 132 26.87 -0.58 -10.60
CA ARG A 132 25.45 -0.95 -10.56
C ARG A 132 25.01 -1.28 -9.14
N VAL A 133 25.73 -2.16 -8.44
CA VAL A 133 25.40 -2.55 -7.06
C VAL A 133 25.41 -1.34 -6.12
N LYS A 134 26.39 -0.45 -6.26
CA LYS A 134 26.46 0.79 -5.45
C LYS A 134 25.28 1.71 -5.72
N TYR A 135 24.95 1.95 -6.98
CA TYR A 135 23.80 2.77 -7.35
C TYR A 135 22.49 2.18 -6.83
N GLU A 136 22.32 0.86 -6.95
CA GLU A 136 21.13 0.16 -6.45
C GLU A 136 21.02 0.22 -4.92
N ALA A 137 22.15 0.10 -4.20
CA ALA A 137 22.18 0.27 -2.75
C ALA A 137 21.87 1.72 -2.34
N GLN A 138 22.39 2.70 -3.05
CA GLN A 138 22.12 4.12 -2.80
C GLN A 138 20.65 4.48 -3.05
N GLU A 139 20.06 3.99 -4.14
CA GLU A 139 18.64 4.25 -4.42
C GLU A 139 17.74 3.56 -3.39
N ARG A 140 18.09 2.34 -2.95
CA ARG A 140 17.38 1.69 -1.84
C ARG A 140 17.47 2.47 -0.54
N ALA A 141 18.64 2.99 -0.19
CA ALA A 141 18.79 3.84 1.00
C ALA A 141 17.91 5.09 0.90
N ARG A 142 17.91 5.75 -0.26
CA ARG A 142 17.05 6.92 -0.52
C ARG A 142 15.56 6.58 -0.43
N GLN A 143 15.15 5.42 -0.94
CA GLN A 143 13.78 4.92 -0.82
C GLN A 143 13.40 4.63 0.64
N GLN A 144 14.31 4.06 1.42
CA GLN A 144 14.10 3.83 2.85
C GLN A 144 13.94 5.16 3.59
N ASP A 145 14.79 6.14 3.33
CA ASP A 145 14.69 7.48 3.95
C ASP A 145 13.34 8.13 3.65
N ILE A 146 12.92 8.15 2.38
CA ILE A 146 11.60 8.67 1.97
C ILE A 146 10.47 7.88 2.64
N SER A 147 10.58 6.54 2.71
CA SER A 147 9.57 5.70 3.36
C SER A 147 9.45 6.00 4.84
N LEU A 148 10.56 6.26 5.53
CA LEU A 148 10.58 6.61 6.94
C LEU A 148 10.00 8.00 7.17
N GLU A 149 10.32 8.97 6.31
CA GLU A 149 9.75 10.32 6.37
C GLU A 149 8.22 10.30 6.18
N LEU A 150 7.73 9.55 5.19
CA LEU A 150 6.29 9.37 4.98
C LEU A 150 5.60 8.75 6.20
N LYS A 151 6.17 7.68 6.77
CA LYS A 151 5.63 7.05 7.99
C LYS A 151 5.61 8.03 9.17
N ARG A 152 6.64 8.86 9.30
CA ARG A 152 6.69 9.89 10.35
C ARG A 152 5.57 10.91 10.17
N LEU A 153 5.37 11.41 8.95
CA LEU A 153 4.32 12.37 8.64
C LEU A 153 2.92 11.77 8.86
N GLU A 154 2.73 10.51 8.51
CA GLU A 154 1.48 9.78 8.73
C GLU A 154 1.16 9.67 10.23
N LEU A 155 2.12 9.22 11.04
CA LEU A 155 1.96 9.15 12.50
C LEU A 155 1.72 10.53 13.13
N GLU A 156 2.39 11.57 12.64
CA GLU A 156 2.17 12.95 13.10
C GLU A 156 0.75 13.45 12.74
N ALA A 157 0.25 13.13 11.54
CA ALA A 157 -1.12 13.47 11.15
C ALA A 157 -2.14 12.68 11.98
N GLU A 158 -1.92 11.38 12.20
CA GLU A 158 -2.79 10.52 12.99
C GLU A 158 -2.91 11.02 14.44
N THR A 159 -1.78 11.37 15.07
CA THR A 159 -1.77 11.91 16.44
C THR A 159 -2.51 13.24 16.53
N LYS A 160 -2.34 14.14 15.55
CA LYS A 160 -3.10 15.40 15.47
C LYS A 160 -4.60 15.17 15.32
N LEU A 161 -5.00 14.26 14.43
CA LEU A 161 -6.42 13.92 14.23
C LEU A 161 -7.04 13.28 15.47
N ARG A 162 -6.30 12.38 16.14
CA ARG A 162 -6.73 11.76 17.39
C ARG A 162 -6.92 12.79 18.50
N LEU A 163 -5.99 13.75 18.64
CA LEU A 163 -6.12 14.81 19.62
C LEU A 163 -7.33 15.70 19.34
N ARG A 164 -7.51 16.14 18.08
CA ARG A 164 -8.70 16.94 17.69
C ARG A 164 -10.01 16.21 17.91
N ARG A 165 -10.05 14.90 17.65
CA ARG A 165 -11.22 14.07 17.96
C ARG A 165 -11.52 14.10 19.46
N MET A 166 -10.52 13.88 20.31
CA MET A 166 -10.69 13.89 21.76
C MET A 166 -11.13 15.27 22.29
N GLU A 167 -10.57 16.35 21.74
CA GLU A 167 -10.99 17.72 22.10
C GLU A 167 -12.47 17.97 21.75
N LEU A 168 -12.90 17.61 20.54
CA LEU A 168 -14.30 17.75 20.13
C LEU A 168 -15.24 16.88 20.96
N ASP A 169 -14.84 15.65 21.28
CA ASP A 169 -15.61 14.76 22.14
C ASP A 169 -15.76 15.35 23.56
N HIS A 170 -14.68 15.97 24.08
CA HIS A 170 -14.71 16.67 25.36
C HIS A 170 -15.62 17.91 25.31
N GLU A 171 -15.54 18.74 24.27
CA GLU A 171 -16.43 19.89 24.09
C GLU A 171 -17.92 19.48 24.02
N LEU A 172 -18.22 18.39 23.29
CA LEU A 172 -19.57 17.83 23.23
C LEU A 172 -20.05 17.30 24.60
N GLN A 173 -19.16 16.68 25.36
CA GLN A 173 -19.46 16.21 26.72
C GLN A 173 -19.76 17.38 27.65
N MET A 174 -18.96 18.45 27.60
CA MET A 174 -19.22 19.66 28.38
C MET A 174 -20.55 20.30 28.00
N LEU A 175 -20.88 20.41 26.70
CA LEU A 175 -22.21 20.91 26.28
C LEU A 175 -23.35 20.05 26.84
N ARG A 176 -23.19 18.72 26.86
CA ARG A 176 -24.18 17.79 27.43
C ARG A 176 -24.34 17.99 28.94
N GLU A 177 -23.26 18.17 29.68
CA GLU A 177 -23.30 18.37 31.13
C GLU A 177 -23.91 19.72 31.49
N ASN A 178 -23.60 20.77 30.72
CA ASN A 178 -24.15 22.11 30.89
C ASN A 178 -25.66 22.15 30.57
N THR A 179 -26.11 21.39 29.57
CA THR A 179 -27.55 21.25 29.25
C THR A 179 -28.28 20.34 30.24
N SER A 180 -27.60 19.38 30.86
CA SER A 180 -28.19 18.50 31.89
C SER A 180 -28.31 19.19 33.26
N THR A 181 -27.42 20.13 33.59
CA THR A 181 -27.45 20.88 34.86
C THR A 181 -28.42 22.07 34.84
N SER A 182 -28.82 22.55 33.66
CA SER A 182 -29.84 23.62 33.50
C SER A 182 -31.29 23.10 33.49
N GLY A 183 -31.52 21.78 33.64
CA GLY A 183 -32.82 21.12 33.40
C GLY A 183 -33.53 20.53 34.62
N VAL A 184 -33.38 21.14 35.81
CA VAL A 184 -34.10 20.71 37.02
C VAL A 184 -35.06 21.80 37.52
N GLU A 185 -36.02 22.24 36.70
CA GLU A 185 -37.26 22.90 37.19
C GLU A 185 -38.40 22.80 36.16
N VAL A 186 -39.00 21.61 35.96
CA VAL A 186 -40.43 21.51 35.59
C VAL A 186 -41.00 20.19 36.14
N ARG A 187 -41.15 20.09 37.46
CA ARG A 187 -42.06 19.12 38.09
C ARG A 187 -42.70 19.77 39.31
N SER A 188 -43.85 20.40 39.12
CA SER A 188 -44.82 20.69 40.18
C SER A 188 -46.15 21.14 39.56
N ALA A 189 -47.12 20.22 39.47
CA ALA A 189 -48.54 20.51 39.63
C ALA A 189 -49.29 19.17 39.65
N ASP A 190 -49.43 18.63 40.86
CA ASP A 190 -50.30 17.51 41.17
C ASP A 190 -51.66 18.07 41.65
N THR A 191 -52.76 17.52 41.10
CA THR A 191 -54.09 17.30 41.70
C THR A 191 -54.74 18.39 42.58
N ILE A 192 -55.87 18.97 42.16
CA ILE A 192 -57.16 19.01 42.92
C ILE A 192 -58.37 19.17 41.95
N ARG A 193 -59.19 18.11 41.94
CA ARG A 193 -60.61 17.99 41.59
C ARG A 193 -61.49 18.96 42.42
N THR A 194 -62.47 19.67 41.84
CA THR A 194 -63.91 19.69 42.23
C THR A 194 -64.72 20.72 41.40
N TYR A 195 -65.95 20.32 41.04
CA TYR A 195 -67.14 21.09 40.59
C TYR A 195 -67.43 21.23 39.07
N SER A 196 -68.30 20.33 38.58
CA SER A 196 -69.47 20.65 37.72
C SER A 196 -70.72 20.75 38.63
N PRO A 197 -71.96 21.14 38.19
CA PRO A 197 -72.54 21.35 36.84
C PRO A 197 -73.54 22.57 36.80
N PRO A 198 -74.63 22.69 35.97
CA PRO A 198 -75.00 22.18 34.63
C PRO A 198 -75.50 23.28 33.62
N ASP A 199 -75.73 22.86 32.37
CA ASP A 199 -76.69 23.36 31.34
C ASP A 199 -76.64 24.81 30.82
N ALA A 200 -76.26 24.97 29.54
CA ALA A 200 -77.17 25.42 28.47
C ALA A 200 -76.42 25.62 27.14
N ASP A 201 -76.85 24.86 26.12
CA ASP A 201 -77.05 25.29 24.74
C ASP A 201 -75.94 26.15 24.08
N ARG A 202 -75.13 25.52 23.21
CA ARG A 202 -74.85 26.06 21.86
C ARG A 202 -73.93 25.17 21.01
N ARG A 203 -74.55 24.61 19.97
CA ARG A 203 -74.07 24.47 18.59
C ARG A 203 -72.88 23.55 18.31
N GLU A 204 -73.25 22.41 17.72
CA GLU A 204 -72.46 21.61 16.79
C GLU A 204 -71.77 22.48 15.73
N VAL A 205 -70.44 22.46 15.72
CA VAL A 205 -69.61 22.68 14.52
C VAL A 205 -68.36 21.82 14.68
N GLU A 206 -68.34 20.63 14.08
CA GLU A 206 -67.07 20.03 13.66
C GLU A 206 -66.50 20.87 12.50
N PRO A 207 -65.21 21.22 12.56
CA PRO A 207 -64.35 20.92 11.41
C PRO A 207 -62.88 20.66 11.83
N PRO A 208 -61.98 20.40 10.87
CA PRO A 208 -61.68 19.11 10.28
C PRO A 208 -60.37 18.53 10.86
N ALA A 209 -60.12 17.26 10.57
CA ALA A 209 -58.81 16.65 10.70
C ALA A 209 -57.78 17.38 9.82
N ASP A 210 -57.03 18.33 10.37
CA ASP A 210 -55.74 18.77 9.82
C ASP A 210 -54.94 19.58 10.84
N GLU A 211 -54.29 18.87 11.77
CA GLU A 211 -52.99 19.30 12.28
C GLU A 211 -51.99 18.17 12.05
N ARG A 212 -51.88 17.76 10.77
CA ARG A 212 -50.66 17.16 10.29
C ARG A 212 -49.59 18.25 10.37
N ASN A 213 -48.78 18.16 11.42
CA ASN A 213 -47.49 18.83 11.57
C ASN A 213 -46.90 19.26 10.21
N PRO A 214 -46.83 20.57 9.88
CA PRO A 214 -46.19 21.03 8.65
C PRO A 214 -44.66 20.82 8.66
N ASP A 215 -44.11 20.28 9.75
CA ASP A 215 -42.70 19.91 9.89
C ASP A 215 -42.46 18.39 9.77
N ALA A 216 -43.29 17.70 8.99
CA ALA A 216 -43.00 16.35 8.51
C ALA A 216 -42.84 16.31 6.98
N THR A 217 -42.72 17.47 6.33
CA THR A 217 -42.39 17.60 4.90
C THR A 217 -40.91 17.82 4.60
N ASP A 218 -40.02 17.85 5.60
CA ASP A 218 -38.58 17.63 5.36
C ASP A 218 -38.28 16.13 5.12
N ARG A 219 -39.17 15.46 4.38
CA ARG A 219 -39.01 14.09 3.88
C ARG A 219 -37.92 14.12 2.82
N ARG A 220 -36.70 13.84 3.27
CA ARG A 220 -35.58 13.36 2.44
C ARG A 220 -35.21 14.31 1.31
N LYS A 221 -34.53 15.42 1.62
CA LYS A 221 -33.72 16.14 0.62
C LYS A 221 -32.77 15.11 -0.02
N PHE A 222 -32.88 14.93 -1.34
CA PHE A 222 -31.98 14.07 -2.09
C PHE A 222 -30.56 14.62 -1.95
N ASP A 223 -29.69 13.85 -1.33
CA ASP A 223 -28.33 14.28 -1.01
C ASP A 223 -27.41 13.94 -2.18
N VAL A 224 -27.19 14.93 -3.04
CA VAL A 224 -26.29 14.82 -4.20
C VAL A 224 -24.88 14.41 -3.76
N GLY A 225 -24.42 14.87 -2.59
CA GLY A 225 -23.10 14.55 -2.05
C GLY A 225 -22.92 13.06 -1.77
N LYS A 226 -23.96 12.40 -1.22
CA LYS A 226 -23.95 10.94 -1.02
C LYS A 226 -23.91 10.18 -2.35
N CYS A 227 -24.60 10.67 -3.37
CA CYS A 227 -24.58 10.06 -4.70
C CYS A 227 -23.19 10.14 -5.32
N ILE A 228 -22.54 11.31 -5.25
CA ILE A 228 -21.15 11.49 -5.68
C ILE A 228 -20.23 10.50 -4.97
N ALA A 229 -20.37 10.29 -3.66
CA ALA A 229 -19.52 9.34 -2.94
C ALA A 229 -19.67 7.88 -3.44
N LEU A 230 -20.83 7.50 -3.97
CA LEU A 230 -21.11 6.16 -4.48
C LEU A 230 -20.65 5.95 -5.92
N VAL A 231 -20.41 7.02 -6.69
CA VAL A 231 -19.94 6.91 -8.07
C VAL A 231 -18.48 6.44 -8.10
N PRO A 232 -18.16 5.39 -8.89
CA PRO A 232 -16.79 4.90 -9.11
C PRO A 232 -15.84 6.01 -9.55
N THR A 233 -14.54 5.79 -9.39
CA THR A 233 -13.54 6.73 -9.91
C THR A 233 -13.55 6.73 -11.43
N PHE A 234 -13.58 7.91 -12.03
CA PHE A 234 -13.49 8.07 -13.48
C PHE A 234 -12.07 7.75 -13.98
N ARG A 235 -11.98 6.96 -15.06
CA ARG A 235 -10.72 6.62 -15.73
C ARG A 235 -10.89 6.81 -17.24
N GLU A 236 -10.00 7.58 -17.84
CA GLU A 236 -10.04 7.90 -19.28
C GLU A 236 -9.82 6.67 -20.19
N THR A 237 -9.23 5.59 -19.67
CA THR A 237 -9.02 4.33 -20.42
C THR A 237 -10.27 3.45 -20.49
N GLU A 238 -11.27 3.71 -19.64
CA GLU A 238 -12.43 2.82 -19.44
C GLU A 238 -13.75 3.60 -19.42
N VAL A 239 -13.88 4.60 -20.31
CA VAL A 239 -15.01 5.55 -20.33
C VAL A 239 -16.36 4.82 -20.47
N ASP A 240 -16.49 3.86 -21.38
CA ASP A 240 -17.73 3.07 -21.57
C ASP A 240 -18.13 2.26 -20.34
N SER A 241 -17.14 1.65 -19.69
CA SER A 241 -17.32 0.86 -18.46
C SER A 241 -17.79 1.75 -17.32
N PHE A 242 -17.21 2.95 -17.19
CA PHE A 242 -17.61 3.94 -16.20
C PHE A 242 -19.07 4.36 -16.37
N PHE A 243 -19.50 4.74 -17.57
CA PHE A 243 -20.90 5.14 -17.80
C PHE A 243 -21.86 3.97 -17.52
N SER A 244 -21.52 2.76 -17.95
CA SER A 244 -22.32 1.56 -17.68
C SER A 244 -22.44 1.28 -16.17
N ALA A 245 -21.37 1.47 -15.40
CA ALA A 245 -21.38 1.29 -13.95
C ALA A 245 -22.19 2.40 -13.25
N PHE A 246 -22.03 3.65 -13.68
CA PHE A 246 -22.80 4.79 -13.20
C PHE A 246 -24.31 4.59 -13.41
N GLU A 247 -24.75 4.18 -14.61
CA GLU A 247 -26.17 3.95 -14.92
C GLU A 247 -26.76 2.83 -14.07
N ARG A 248 -26.02 1.74 -13.86
CA ARG A 248 -26.46 0.65 -12.98
C ARG A 248 -26.65 1.10 -11.55
N LEU A 249 -25.73 1.92 -11.02
CA LEU A 249 -25.84 2.47 -9.66
C LEU A 249 -27.01 3.44 -9.54
N ALA A 250 -27.14 4.36 -10.50
CA ALA A 250 -28.20 5.35 -10.52
C ALA A 250 -29.58 4.69 -10.65
N ALA A 251 -29.71 3.64 -11.46
CA ALA A 251 -30.94 2.85 -11.57
C ALA A 251 -31.21 2.01 -10.31
N ALA A 252 -30.20 1.35 -9.74
CA ALA A 252 -30.37 0.52 -8.55
C ALA A 252 -30.78 1.33 -7.29
N LEU A 253 -30.43 2.61 -7.26
CA LEU A 253 -30.72 3.53 -6.16
C LEU A 253 -31.81 4.55 -6.50
N ASP A 254 -32.49 4.39 -7.64
CA ASP A 254 -33.56 5.26 -8.14
C ASP A 254 -33.20 6.76 -8.08
N TRP A 255 -32.01 7.12 -8.57
CA TRP A 255 -31.58 8.53 -8.61
C TRP A 255 -32.43 9.34 -9.59
N PRO A 256 -32.96 10.51 -9.20
CA PRO A 256 -33.66 11.41 -10.11
C PRO A 256 -32.77 11.80 -11.29
N ARG A 257 -33.33 11.75 -12.51
CA ARG A 257 -32.58 11.95 -13.76
C ARG A 257 -31.95 13.34 -13.84
N GLU A 258 -32.58 14.33 -13.20
CA GLU A 258 -32.12 15.72 -13.12
C GLU A 258 -30.77 15.84 -12.40
N VAL A 259 -30.42 14.87 -11.56
CA VAL A 259 -29.20 14.90 -10.75
C VAL A 259 -28.04 14.15 -11.41
N TRP A 260 -28.29 13.35 -12.45
CA TRP A 260 -27.27 12.51 -13.07
C TRP A 260 -26.13 13.35 -13.67
N SER A 261 -26.49 14.40 -14.42
CA SER A 261 -25.54 15.34 -15.03
C SER A 261 -24.73 16.12 -14.00
N LEU A 262 -25.36 16.52 -12.88
CA LEU A 262 -24.70 17.19 -11.75
C LEU A 262 -23.66 16.28 -11.08
N VAL A 263 -24.00 15.01 -10.83
CA VAL A 263 -23.08 14.04 -10.22
C VAL A 263 -21.91 13.74 -11.16
N LEU A 264 -22.17 13.61 -12.46
CA LEU A 264 -21.14 13.41 -13.48
C LEU A 264 -20.16 14.57 -13.54
N GLN A 265 -20.65 15.81 -13.49
CA GLN A 265 -19.79 17.00 -13.48
C GLN A 265 -18.75 16.98 -12.36
N CYS A 266 -19.10 16.41 -11.20
CA CYS A 266 -18.17 16.28 -10.07
C CYS A 266 -17.17 15.12 -10.22
N LYS A 267 -17.38 14.21 -11.17
CA LYS A 267 -16.62 12.95 -11.30
C LYS A 267 -15.77 12.87 -12.55
N LEU A 268 -16.18 13.54 -13.62
CA LEU A 268 -15.37 13.63 -14.83
C LEU A 268 -14.13 14.48 -14.57
N SER A 269 -13.02 14.07 -15.18
CA SER A 269 -11.74 14.76 -15.10
C SER A 269 -11.07 14.77 -16.47
N GLY A 270 -10.05 15.61 -16.65
CA GLY A 270 -9.25 15.63 -17.86
C GLY A 270 -10.08 15.98 -19.09
N LYS A 271 -9.96 15.18 -20.16
CA LYS A 271 -10.59 15.53 -21.44
C LYS A 271 -12.11 15.55 -21.38
N ALA A 272 -12.70 14.62 -20.63
CA ALA A 272 -14.13 14.56 -20.39
C ALA A 272 -14.66 15.85 -19.76
N GLN A 273 -13.90 16.41 -18.82
CA GLN A 273 -14.25 17.64 -18.12
C GLN A 273 -14.13 18.88 -19.03
N GLU A 274 -13.10 18.95 -19.88
CA GLU A 274 -12.97 20.02 -20.88
C GLU A 274 -14.16 20.06 -21.83
N VAL A 275 -14.56 18.90 -22.35
CA VAL A 275 -15.68 18.75 -23.28
C VAL A 275 -16.99 19.14 -22.60
N MET A 276 -17.21 18.67 -21.38
CA MET A 276 -18.37 19.04 -20.59
C MET A 276 -18.44 20.55 -20.29
N ALA A 277 -17.30 21.19 -20.03
CA ALA A 277 -17.22 22.65 -19.84
C ALA A 277 -17.45 23.46 -21.13
N SER A 278 -17.25 22.83 -22.30
CA SER A 278 -17.50 23.46 -23.61
C SER A 278 -18.97 23.42 -24.04
N LEU A 279 -19.79 22.59 -23.38
CA LEU A 279 -21.22 22.50 -23.64
C LEU A 279 -21.97 23.74 -23.12
N SER A 280 -23.11 24.03 -23.76
CA SER A 280 -24.02 25.05 -23.24
C SER A 280 -24.60 24.62 -21.89
N ILE A 281 -25.05 25.58 -21.07
CA ILE A 281 -25.64 25.29 -19.74
C ILE A 281 -26.84 24.33 -19.85
N HIS A 282 -27.64 24.46 -20.92
CA HIS A 282 -28.78 23.58 -21.14
C HIS A 282 -28.34 22.15 -21.51
N ASP A 283 -27.31 22.02 -22.35
CA ASP A 283 -26.82 20.71 -22.78
C ASP A 283 -26.01 19.99 -21.70
N SER A 284 -25.29 20.74 -20.86
CA SER A 284 -24.54 20.18 -19.73
C SER A 284 -25.43 19.64 -18.61
N MET A 285 -26.70 20.05 -18.57
CA MET A 285 -27.70 19.52 -17.64
C MET A 285 -28.40 18.27 -18.17
N ASP A 286 -28.27 17.93 -19.45
CA ASP A 286 -28.87 16.76 -20.07
C ASP A 286 -27.89 15.58 -20.10
N TYR A 287 -28.20 14.53 -19.34
CA TYR A 287 -27.37 13.34 -19.23
C TYR A 287 -27.05 12.69 -20.57
N GLU A 288 -28.04 12.54 -21.46
CA GLU A 288 -27.85 11.81 -22.72
C GLU A 288 -26.90 12.58 -23.65
N LYS A 289 -27.02 13.90 -23.66
CA LYS A 289 -26.10 14.77 -24.39
C LYS A 289 -24.71 14.69 -23.81
N VAL A 290 -24.55 14.87 -22.49
CA VAL A 290 -23.24 14.75 -21.82
C VAL A 290 -22.57 13.41 -22.13
N LYS A 291 -23.30 12.29 -21.98
CA LYS A 291 -22.79 10.95 -22.28
C LYS A 291 -22.30 10.85 -23.72
N SER A 292 -23.13 11.24 -24.68
CA SER A 292 -22.78 11.14 -26.11
C SER A 292 -21.55 11.96 -26.47
N VAL A 293 -21.45 13.20 -26.00
CA VAL A 293 -20.33 14.09 -26.35
C VAL A 293 -19.05 13.61 -25.68
N VAL A 294 -19.11 13.15 -24.43
CA VAL A 294 -17.95 12.58 -23.74
C VAL A 294 -17.47 11.32 -24.45
N LEU A 295 -18.34 10.35 -24.75
CA LEU A 295 -17.95 9.13 -25.46
C LEU A 295 -17.34 9.44 -26.83
N ASN A 296 -18.00 10.28 -27.62
CA ASN A 296 -17.49 10.71 -28.94
C ASN A 296 -16.09 11.34 -28.84
N SER A 297 -15.81 12.12 -27.79
CA SER A 297 -14.51 12.76 -27.63
C SER A 297 -13.36 11.78 -27.43
N TYR A 298 -13.61 10.60 -26.84
CA TYR A 298 -12.60 9.56 -26.65
C TYR A 298 -12.52 8.58 -27.82
N GLU A 299 -13.62 8.34 -28.54
CA GLU A 299 -13.58 7.59 -29.80
C GLU A 299 -12.71 8.30 -30.84
N LEU A 300 -12.87 9.63 -30.98
CA LEU A 300 -12.11 10.44 -31.95
C LEU A 300 -10.60 10.41 -31.69
N ILE A 301 -10.17 10.30 -30.43
CA ILE A 301 -8.74 10.20 -30.06
C ILE A 301 -8.16 8.84 -30.47
N GLN A 302 -8.94 7.77 -30.32
CA GLN A 302 -8.50 6.45 -30.78
C GLN A 302 -8.29 6.44 -32.29
N TRP A 303 -9.17 7.08 -33.06
CA TRP A 303 -8.99 7.21 -34.52
C TRP A 303 -7.81 8.11 -34.92
N SER A 304 -7.53 9.20 -34.19
CA SER A 304 -6.40 10.08 -34.54
C SER A 304 -5.04 9.45 -34.28
N LEU A 305 -4.91 8.59 -33.25
CA LEU A 305 -3.67 7.87 -32.93
C LEU A 305 -3.37 6.72 -33.90
N ILE A 306 -4.38 6.19 -34.60
CA ILE A 306 -4.21 5.12 -35.60
C ILE A 306 -3.78 5.69 -36.97
N LEU A 307 -3.92 7.00 -37.19
CA LEU A 307 -3.65 7.69 -38.46
C LEU A 307 -2.31 8.47 -38.48
N GLN A 308 -1.46 8.32 -37.46
CA GLN A 308 -0.11 8.90 -37.37
C GLN A 308 0.97 7.82 -37.40
#